data_AF-A0A2E5WSJ6-F1
#
_entry.id   AF-A0A2E5WSJ6-F1
#
_cell.length_a   1.000
_cell.length_b   1.000
_cell.length_c   1.000
_cell.angle_alpha   90.00
_cell.angle_beta   90.00
_cell.angle_gamma   90.00
#
_symmetry.space_group_name_H-M   'P 1'
#
loop_
_entity.id
_entity.type
_entity.pdbx_description
1 polymer ?
#
loop_
_entity_poly.entity_id
_entity_poly.type
_entity_poly.pdbx_seq_one_letter_code
_entity_poly.pdbx_strand_id
1 'polypeptide(L)'
;MKSIFVTLLGALAIGCGHDHSHHGHDHDHSHGEGEIHAHSHEAPNGGTMVEFGKDVVHLEFKRDDANASRMNLWAHQFHPPKAVKLTMQEIRVIAKVDGEEKALVFKPVANPTLGNTAEQSSEYAAEADWLAEAASFEARVEKLDYTGGVSHNKTFQFGKKE
;
A
#
# COMPACT_ATOMS: atom_id res chain seq x y z
N MET A 1 -64.89 35.54 0.52
CA MET A 1 -65.09 34.08 0.44
C MET A 1 -64.85 33.57 1.86
N LYS A 2 -65.89 33.34 2.70
CA LYS A 2 -66.59 32.04 2.87
C LYS A 2 -65.57 30.89 2.83
N SER A 3 -65.35 30.01 3.80
CA SER A 3 -66.15 29.48 4.93
C SER A 3 -65.43 28.13 5.19
N ILE A 4 -65.01 27.71 6.39
CA ILE A 4 -65.77 26.98 7.43
C ILE A 4 -64.79 25.92 7.98
N PHE A 5 -64.61 25.93 9.30
CA PHE A 5 -64.05 24.82 10.08
C PHE A 5 -65.24 23.96 10.55
N VAL A 6 -65.35 22.68 10.17
CA VAL A 6 -66.25 21.70 10.80
C VAL A 6 -65.62 20.29 10.80
N THR A 7 -65.44 19.84 12.05
CA THR A 7 -65.38 18.53 12.72
C THR A 7 -65.97 17.27 12.04
N LEU A 8 -65.33 16.10 12.25
CA LEU A 8 -65.93 14.79 12.68
C LEU A 8 -64.83 13.68 12.63
N LEU A 9 -64.36 13.12 13.75
CA LEU A 9 -64.86 11.95 14.51
C LEU A 9 -65.24 10.72 13.67
N GLY A 10 -64.49 9.62 13.81
CA GLY A 10 -64.79 8.30 13.24
C GLY A 10 -63.94 7.20 13.87
N ALA A 11 -64.57 6.08 14.23
CA ALA A 11 -64.22 5.16 15.30
C ALA A 11 -63.30 3.98 14.92
N LEU A 12 -62.83 3.31 15.98
CA LEU A 12 -62.20 1.99 16.08
C LEU A 12 -62.72 0.92 15.10
N ALA A 13 -61.80 0.15 14.51
CA ALA A 13 -62.04 -1.24 14.14
C ALA A 13 -60.79 -2.08 14.50
N ILE A 14 -61.03 -3.13 15.30
CA ILE A 14 -60.09 -4.19 15.64
C ILE A 14 -59.97 -5.11 14.43
N GLY A 15 -58.74 -5.38 14.00
CA GLY A 15 -58.43 -6.41 13.00
C GLY A 15 -57.12 -7.10 13.37
N CYS A 16 -57.20 -8.25 14.03
CA CYS A 16 -56.10 -9.21 14.13
C CYS A 16 -56.01 -10.01 12.83
N GLY A 17 -54.83 -10.12 12.22
CA GLY A 17 -54.64 -10.98 11.06
C GLY A 17 -53.23 -10.99 10.48
N HIS A 18 -52.53 -12.10 10.74
CA HIS A 18 -51.48 -12.76 9.94
C HIS A 18 -50.05 -12.18 9.83
N ASP A 19 -49.12 -13.06 10.24
CA ASP A 19 -47.68 -13.09 9.99
C ASP A 19 -47.28 -12.82 8.54
N HIS A 20 -46.28 -11.96 8.34
CA HIS A 20 -45.31 -12.07 7.25
C HIS A 20 -43.95 -11.55 7.70
N SER A 21 -42.97 -12.45 7.67
CA SER A 21 -41.55 -12.19 7.90
C SER A 21 -40.97 -11.28 6.81
N HIS A 22 -40.45 -10.10 7.18
CA HIS A 22 -39.45 -9.41 6.37
C HIS A 22 -38.44 -8.73 7.28
N HIS A 23 -37.17 -9.10 7.08
CA HIS A 23 -35.99 -8.55 7.73
C HIS A 23 -35.89 -7.04 7.48
N GLY A 24 -36.03 -6.24 8.54
CA GLY A 24 -35.61 -4.85 8.56
C GLY A 24 -34.29 -4.78 9.32
N HIS A 25 -33.23 -4.40 8.61
CA HIS A 25 -31.89 -4.22 9.17
C HIS A 25 -31.91 -3.16 10.27
N ASP A 26 -31.57 -3.56 11.49
CA ASP A 26 -31.16 -2.63 12.53
C ASP A 26 -29.86 -1.94 12.10
N HIS A 27 -29.91 -0.61 12.05
CA HIS A 27 -28.73 0.23 11.97
C HIS A 27 -28.05 0.26 13.35
N ASP A 28 -27.11 -0.66 13.57
CA ASP A 28 -26.11 -0.50 14.61
C ASP A 28 -25.05 0.50 14.12
N HIS A 29 -25.13 1.72 14.64
CA HIS A 29 -24.04 2.69 14.55
C HIS A 29 -23.00 2.35 15.61
N SER A 30 -22.18 1.33 15.32
CA SER A 30 -20.95 1.11 16.07
C SER A 30 -19.92 2.15 15.66
N HIS A 31 -19.68 3.11 16.56
CA HIS A 31 -18.50 3.97 16.52
C HIS A 31 -17.27 3.14 16.86
N GLY A 32 -16.66 2.53 15.83
CA GLY A 32 -15.28 2.08 15.87
C GLY A 32 -14.37 3.25 15.48
N GLU A 33 -13.67 3.81 16.45
CA GLU A 33 -12.67 4.85 16.20
C GLU A 33 -11.54 4.31 15.31
N GLY A 34 -11.27 5.00 14.19
CA GLY A 34 -10.02 4.90 13.45
C GLY A 34 -9.98 3.85 12.34
N GLU A 35 -10.97 3.81 11.44
CA GLU A 35 -10.85 3.11 10.16
C GLU A 35 -9.85 3.87 9.26
N ILE A 36 -8.55 3.59 9.46
CA ILE A 36 -7.50 3.92 8.50
C ILE A 36 -7.90 3.19 7.22
N HIS A 37 -8.37 3.94 6.23
CA HIS A 37 -8.62 3.41 4.91
C HIS A 37 -7.26 2.95 4.36
N ALA A 38 -6.99 1.65 4.44
CA ALA A 38 -5.82 1.06 3.84
C ALA A 38 -5.98 1.18 2.31
N HIS A 39 -5.49 2.27 1.75
CA HIS A 39 -5.46 2.50 0.33
C HIS A 39 -4.28 1.70 -0.23
N SER A 40 -4.52 0.47 -0.69
CA SER A 40 -3.52 -0.22 -1.50
C SER A 40 -3.36 0.54 -2.81
N HIS A 41 -2.13 0.96 -3.10
CA HIS A 41 -1.74 1.58 -4.37
C HIS A 41 -1.23 0.50 -5.31
N GLU A 42 -1.75 0.49 -6.55
CA GLU A 42 -1.20 -0.37 -7.59
C GLU A 42 0.25 0.03 -7.90
N ALA A 43 1.13 -0.98 -7.96
CA ALA A 43 2.54 -0.78 -8.23
C ALA A 43 2.78 -0.32 -9.68
N PRO A 44 3.34 0.89 -9.91
CA PRO A 44 3.46 1.46 -11.26
C PRO A 44 4.22 0.60 -12.28
N ASN A 45 5.15 -0.23 -11.82
CA ASN A 45 5.97 -1.12 -12.65
C ASN A 45 5.57 -2.61 -12.49
N GLY A 46 4.48 -2.91 -11.78
CA GLY A 46 4.00 -4.27 -11.50
C GLY A 46 4.86 -5.04 -10.50
N GLY A 47 5.62 -4.34 -9.65
CA GLY A 47 6.44 -4.91 -8.60
C GLY A 47 5.71 -5.14 -7.27
N THR A 48 6.47 -5.48 -6.24
CA THR A 48 6.00 -5.57 -4.85
C THR A 48 6.17 -4.21 -4.17
N MET A 49 5.08 -3.65 -3.63
CA MET A 49 5.08 -2.35 -2.95
C MET A 49 5.32 -2.49 -1.45
N VAL A 50 6.11 -1.59 -0.87
CA VAL A 50 6.36 -1.51 0.57
C VAL A 50 6.27 -0.07 1.05
N GLU A 51 5.29 0.21 1.90
CA GLU A 51 5.04 1.56 2.44
C GLU A 51 5.92 1.86 3.67
N PHE A 52 6.42 3.10 3.76
CA PHE A 52 7.18 3.62 4.88
C PHE A 52 6.66 5.00 5.30
N GLY A 53 6.63 5.22 6.62
CA GLY A 53 6.32 6.52 7.19
C GLY A 53 4.87 6.97 7.10
N LYS A 54 3.89 6.06 6.94
CA LYS A 54 2.46 6.38 6.76
C LYS A 54 2.26 7.19 5.48
N ASP A 55 2.39 6.52 4.34
CA ASP A 55 2.26 7.07 2.97
C ASP A 55 3.30 8.11 2.53
N VAL A 56 4.37 8.32 3.32
CA VAL A 56 5.42 9.28 2.97
C VAL A 56 6.25 8.79 1.78
N VAL A 57 6.65 7.53 1.81
CA VAL A 57 7.38 6.91 0.70
C VAL A 57 6.99 5.45 0.57
N HIS A 58 6.84 5.02 -0.68
CA HIS A 58 6.61 3.64 -1.04
C HIS A 58 7.80 3.16 -1.87
N LEU A 59 8.36 2.00 -1.55
CA LEU A 59 9.38 1.35 -2.35
C LEU A 59 8.73 0.25 -3.19
N GLU A 60 8.88 0.32 -4.50
CA GLU A 60 8.47 -0.74 -5.42
C GLU A 60 9.69 -1.57 -5.78
N PHE A 61 9.62 -2.89 -5.56
CA PHE A 61 10.66 -3.85 -5.93
C PHE A 61 10.20 -4.67 -7.12
N LYS A 62 10.98 -4.70 -8.21
CA LYS A 62 10.69 -5.54 -9.38
C LYS A 62 11.97 -6.20 -9.88
N ARG A 63 11.90 -7.51 -10.14
CA ARG A 63 12.94 -8.20 -10.91
C ARG A 63 12.99 -7.59 -12.31
N ASP A 64 14.19 -7.41 -12.83
CA ASP A 64 14.40 -6.89 -14.17
C ASP A 64 13.96 -7.94 -15.21
N ASP A 65 13.14 -7.52 -16.18
CA ASP A 65 12.57 -8.44 -17.18
C ASP A 65 13.63 -8.94 -18.18
N ALA A 66 14.71 -8.18 -18.37
CA ALA A 66 15.82 -8.53 -19.28
C ALA A 66 16.99 -9.21 -18.56
N ASN A 67 17.10 -9.07 -17.23
CA ASN A 67 18.14 -9.70 -16.41
C ASN A 67 17.56 -10.27 -15.09
N ALA A 68 17.32 -11.57 -15.04
CA ALA A 68 16.76 -12.24 -13.86
C ALA A 68 17.61 -12.12 -12.59
N SER A 69 18.92 -11.84 -12.73
CA SER A 69 19.85 -11.63 -11.61
C SER A 69 19.89 -10.17 -11.14
N ARG A 70 19.09 -9.28 -11.74
CA ARG A 70 18.98 -7.88 -11.36
C ARG A 70 17.60 -7.59 -10.77
N MET A 71 17.59 -6.77 -9.72
CA MET A 71 16.37 -6.21 -9.16
C MET A 71 16.44 -4.68 -9.20
N ASN A 72 15.36 -4.07 -9.67
CA ASN A 72 15.15 -2.64 -9.67
C ASN A 72 14.26 -2.25 -8.47
N LEU A 73 14.49 -1.04 -7.97
CA LEU A 73 13.77 -0.44 -6.86
C LEU A 73 13.43 1.00 -7.24
N TRP A 74 12.16 1.38 -7.11
CA TRP A 74 11.69 2.75 -7.29
C TRP A 74 11.08 3.29 -6.01
N ALA A 75 11.33 4.57 -5.71
CA ALA A 75 10.74 5.27 -4.57
C ALA A 75 9.64 6.22 -5.05
N HIS A 76 8.43 6.07 -4.49
CA HIS A 76 7.22 6.78 -4.89
C HIS A 76 6.53 7.47 -3.71
N GLN A 77 5.77 8.50 -4.01
CA GLN A 77 4.69 9.03 -3.18
C GLN A 77 3.43 9.04 -4.04
N PHE A 78 2.26 8.75 -3.48
CA PHE A 78 1.00 8.68 -4.23
C PHE A 78 0.04 9.86 -3.96
N HIS A 79 0.32 10.70 -2.97
CA HIS A 79 -0.51 11.84 -2.59
C HIS A 79 0.32 13.12 -2.38
N PRO A 80 0.66 13.86 -3.46
CA PRO A 80 0.38 13.59 -4.87
C PRO A 80 1.35 12.56 -5.48
N PRO A 81 1.00 11.92 -6.62
CA PRO A 81 1.87 10.99 -7.34
C PRO A 81 3.17 11.65 -7.80
N LYS A 82 4.30 11.16 -7.31
CA LYS A 82 5.65 11.57 -7.78
C LYS A 82 6.72 10.57 -7.39
N ALA A 83 7.86 10.66 -8.06
CA ALA A 83 9.09 10.02 -7.63
C ALA A 83 9.65 10.70 -6.36
N VAL A 84 10.11 9.90 -5.40
CA VAL A 84 10.74 10.36 -4.16
C VAL A 84 12.24 10.19 -4.27
N LYS A 85 12.97 11.30 -4.20
CA LYS A 85 14.43 11.31 -4.22
C LYS A 85 14.97 11.07 -2.82
N LEU A 86 15.55 9.89 -2.60
CA LEU A 86 16.22 9.52 -1.36
C LEU A 86 17.69 9.93 -1.45
N THR A 87 18.24 10.43 -0.34
CA THR A 87 19.67 10.81 -0.24
C THR A 87 20.49 9.66 0.36
N MET A 88 20.28 8.45 -0.13
CA MET A 88 20.96 7.24 0.33
C MET A 88 21.91 6.74 -0.76
N GLN A 89 23.16 6.47 -0.39
CA GLN A 89 24.14 5.88 -1.32
C GLN A 89 23.92 4.37 -1.52
N GLU A 90 23.18 3.76 -0.61
CA GLU A 90 22.70 2.40 -0.74
C GLU A 90 21.45 2.14 0.11
N ILE A 91 20.66 1.17 -0.32
CA ILE A 91 19.57 0.60 0.48
C ILE A 91 19.88 -0.89 0.63
N ARG A 92 20.13 -1.33 1.87
CA ARG A 92 20.42 -2.74 2.16
C ARG A 92 19.14 -3.50 2.48
N VAL A 93 18.94 -4.60 1.76
CA VAL A 93 17.82 -5.51 1.94
C VAL A 93 18.36 -6.89 2.26
N ILE A 94 17.80 -7.54 3.27
CA ILE A 94 18.14 -8.91 3.64
C ILE A 94 16.99 -9.81 3.27
N ALA A 95 17.23 -10.71 2.33
CA ALA A 95 16.30 -11.72 1.87
C ALA A 95 16.58 -13.05 2.56
N LYS A 96 15.53 -13.78 2.92
CA LYS A 96 15.62 -15.15 3.42
C LYS A 96 15.32 -16.12 2.28
N VAL A 97 16.33 -16.83 1.81
CA VAL A 97 16.25 -17.78 0.69
C VAL A 97 16.78 -19.11 1.18
N ASP A 98 15.97 -20.17 1.07
CA ASP A 98 16.31 -21.52 1.53
C ASP A 98 16.80 -21.59 2.98
N GLY A 99 16.28 -20.70 3.84
CA GLY A 99 16.65 -20.61 5.25
C GLY A 99 17.90 -19.77 5.54
N GLU A 100 18.60 -19.29 4.52
CA GLU A 100 19.78 -18.45 4.64
C GLU A 100 19.46 -16.96 4.42
N GLU A 101 20.15 -16.08 5.14
CA GLU A 101 20.10 -14.65 4.88
C GLU A 101 21.06 -14.26 3.74
N LYS A 102 20.52 -13.64 2.69
CA LYS A 102 21.25 -13.13 1.54
C LYS A 102 21.01 -11.64 1.39
N ALA A 103 22.09 -10.88 1.20
CA ALA A 103 22.01 -9.43 1.07
C ALA A 103 21.80 -9.01 -0.39
N LEU A 104 20.93 -8.03 -0.59
CA LEU A 104 20.87 -7.19 -1.79
C LEU A 104 21.25 -5.77 -1.39
N VAL A 105 22.25 -5.22 -2.06
CA VAL A 105 22.71 -3.85 -1.83
C VAL A 105 22.31 -3.03 -3.05
N PHE A 106 21.21 -2.28 -2.91
CA PHE A 106 20.70 -1.43 -3.96
C PHE A 106 21.51 -0.15 -4.05
N LYS A 107 22.07 0.13 -5.23
CA LYS A 107 22.82 1.35 -5.53
C LYS A 107 22.00 2.30 -6.38
N PRO A 108 22.13 3.63 -6.20
CA PRO A 108 21.38 4.61 -6.96
C PRO A 108 21.71 4.50 -8.45
N VAL A 109 20.67 4.54 -9.29
CA VAL A 109 20.78 4.57 -10.75
C VAL A 109 20.77 6.02 -11.20
N ALA A 110 21.87 6.47 -11.81
CA ALA A 110 21.94 7.79 -12.39
C ALA A 110 21.01 7.89 -13.61
N ASN A 111 20.13 8.89 -13.62
CA ASN A 111 19.17 9.13 -14.69
C ASN A 111 19.00 10.64 -14.85
N PRO A 112 19.75 11.28 -15.78
CA PRO A 112 19.72 12.73 -15.96
C PRO A 112 18.33 13.28 -16.29
N THR A 113 17.50 12.51 -17.02
CA THR A 113 16.13 12.91 -17.38
C THR A 113 15.24 13.07 -16.15
N LEU A 114 15.44 12.23 -15.14
CA LEU A 114 14.74 12.32 -13.86
C LEU A 114 15.54 13.12 -12.81
N GLY A 115 16.75 13.57 -13.15
CA GLY A 115 17.69 14.23 -12.24
C GLY A 115 18.24 13.32 -11.14
N ASN A 116 18.28 12.01 -11.33
CA ASN A 116 18.87 11.08 -10.36
C ASN A 116 20.40 11.08 -10.45
N THR A 117 21.06 11.14 -9.29
CA THR A 117 22.52 11.11 -9.14
C THR A 117 22.93 10.00 -8.16
N ALA A 118 24.24 9.82 -7.94
CA ALA A 118 24.76 8.86 -6.98
C ALA A 118 24.47 9.25 -5.51
N GLU A 119 24.17 10.51 -5.25
CA GLU A 119 23.89 11.07 -3.93
C GLU A 119 22.40 11.22 -3.66
N GLN A 120 21.60 11.35 -4.72
CA GLN A 120 20.16 11.56 -4.62
C GLN A 120 19.43 10.89 -5.78
N SER A 121 18.67 9.84 -5.49
CA SER A 121 17.96 9.06 -6.51
C SER A 121 16.59 8.60 -6.05
N SER A 122 15.67 8.47 -7.01
CA SER A 122 14.41 7.74 -6.85
C SER A 122 14.46 6.33 -7.44
N GLU A 123 15.57 5.96 -8.08
CA GLU A 123 15.78 4.68 -8.75
C GLU A 123 17.05 4.02 -8.20
N TYR A 124 16.96 2.74 -7.86
CA TYR A 124 18.07 1.95 -7.38
C TYR A 124 18.07 0.58 -8.05
N ALA A 125 19.24 -0.05 -8.14
CA ALA A 125 19.37 -1.41 -8.65
C ALA A 125 20.36 -2.21 -7.81
N ALA A 126 20.10 -3.50 -7.67
CA ALA A 126 21.00 -4.48 -7.09
C ALA A 126 21.13 -5.67 -8.06
N GLU A 127 22.29 -6.31 -8.05
CA GLU A 127 22.53 -7.57 -8.76
C GLU A 127 22.98 -8.63 -7.77
N ALA A 128 22.50 -9.86 -7.95
CA ALA A 128 22.95 -11.02 -7.22
C ALA A 128 22.59 -12.30 -7.99
N ASP A 129 23.53 -13.24 -8.09
CA ASP A 129 23.34 -14.47 -8.86
C ASP A 129 22.16 -15.31 -8.37
N TRP A 130 21.88 -15.29 -7.07
CA TRP A 130 20.78 -16.05 -6.48
C TRP A 130 19.38 -15.52 -6.84
N LEU A 131 19.27 -14.28 -7.35
CA LEU A 131 17.97 -13.70 -7.70
C LEU A 131 17.29 -14.46 -8.83
N ALA A 132 18.04 -15.00 -9.80
CA ALA A 132 17.46 -15.71 -10.93
C ALA A 132 16.65 -16.95 -10.52
N GLU A 133 17.09 -17.61 -9.45
CA GLU A 133 16.51 -18.88 -8.98
C GLU A 133 15.42 -18.67 -7.90
N ALA A 134 15.39 -17.51 -7.25
CA ALA A 134 14.47 -17.22 -6.14
C ALA A 134 13.19 -16.52 -6.63
N ALA A 135 12.15 -17.28 -6.97
CA ALA A 135 10.87 -16.72 -7.45
C ALA A 135 10.17 -15.81 -6.42
N SER A 136 10.27 -16.13 -5.13
CA SER A 136 9.69 -15.37 -4.03
C SER A 136 10.53 -15.56 -2.76
N PHE A 137 10.57 -14.56 -1.89
CA PHE A 137 11.28 -14.65 -0.61
C PHE A 137 10.75 -13.61 0.38
N GLU A 138 10.86 -13.91 1.67
CA GLU A 138 10.70 -12.91 2.72
C GLU A 138 11.94 -12.02 2.73
N ALA A 139 11.75 -10.72 2.90
CA ALA A 139 12.85 -9.78 3.00
C ALA A 139 12.58 -8.70 4.04
N ARG A 140 13.66 -8.04 4.49
CA ARG A 140 13.58 -6.80 5.28
C ARG A 140 14.47 -5.72 4.69
N VAL A 141 13.94 -4.50 4.64
CA VAL A 141 14.74 -3.30 4.43
C VAL A 141 15.36 -2.93 5.78
N GLU A 142 16.69 -2.99 5.89
CA GLU A 142 17.37 -2.82 7.18
C GLU A 142 17.21 -1.41 7.73
N LYS A 143 17.34 -0.42 6.85
CA LYS A 143 17.19 1.00 7.14
C LYS A 143 16.69 1.73 5.90
N LEU A 144 15.75 2.64 6.10
CA LEU A 144 15.35 3.61 5.08
C LEU A 144 15.28 5.01 5.73
N ASP A 145 16.16 5.90 5.28
CA ASP A 145 16.06 7.33 5.59
C ASP A 145 15.18 8.01 4.54
N TYR A 146 14.19 8.78 4.98
CA TYR A 146 13.29 9.53 4.11
C TYR A 146 12.90 10.86 4.74
N THR A 147 12.28 11.74 3.97
CA THR A 147 11.86 13.05 4.48
C THR A 147 10.91 12.88 5.66
N GLY A 148 11.30 13.38 6.82
CA GLY A 148 10.48 13.34 8.03
C GLY A 148 10.65 12.08 8.90
N GLY A 149 11.53 11.14 8.55
CA GLY A 149 11.79 10.00 9.43
C GLY A 149 12.83 8.99 8.96
N VAL A 150 12.99 7.98 9.81
CA VAL A 150 13.78 6.79 9.52
C VAL A 150 12.97 5.57 9.91
N SER A 151 13.03 4.52 9.10
CA SER A 151 12.45 3.21 9.39
C SER A 151 13.54 2.15 9.42
N HIS A 152 13.37 1.14 10.26
CA HIS A 152 14.31 0.03 10.42
C HIS A 152 13.59 -1.31 10.32
N ASN A 153 14.25 -2.29 9.70
CA ASN A 153 13.83 -3.69 9.64
C ASN A 153 12.38 -3.89 9.18
N LYS A 154 11.90 -3.07 8.24
CA LYS A 154 10.56 -3.23 7.66
C LYS A 154 10.56 -4.50 6.79
N THR A 155 9.76 -5.48 7.16
CA THR A 155 9.63 -6.75 6.43
C THR A 155 8.61 -6.64 5.30
N PHE A 156 8.78 -7.48 4.28
CA PHE A 156 7.87 -7.65 3.16
C PHE A 156 8.06 -9.02 2.51
N GLN A 157 7.06 -9.46 1.73
CA GLN A 157 7.14 -10.68 0.93
C GLN A 157 7.27 -10.33 -0.55
N PHE A 158 8.45 -10.57 -1.14
CA PHE A 158 8.65 -10.39 -2.57
C PHE A 158 7.99 -11.54 -3.37
N GLY A 159 7.42 -11.21 -4.54
CA GLY A 159 6.79 -12.18 -5.43
C GLY A 159 5.35 -12.55 -5.07
N LYS A 160 4.81 -12.00 -3.96
CA LYS A 160 3.38 -12.02 -3.70
C LYS A 160 2.71 -10.95 -4.56
N LYS A 161 1.77 -11.35 -5.41
CA LYS A 161 0.85 -10.38 -6.04
C LYS A 161 -0.15 -9.95 -4.97
N GLU A 162 -0.32 -8.64 -4.79
CA GLU A 162 -1.42 -8.08 -4.00
C GLU A 162 -2.77 -8.36 -4.69
#